data_AF-A0A9D6T9I9-F1
#
_entry.id   AF-A0A9D6T9I9-F1
#
_cell.length_a   1.000
_cell.length_b   1.000
_cell.length_c   1.000
_cell.angle_alpha   90.00
_cell.angle_beta   90.00
_cell.angle_gamma   90.00
#
_symmetry.space_group_name_H-M   'P 1'
#
loop_
_entity.id
_entity.type
_entity.pdbx_description
1 polymer ?
#
loop_
_entity_poly.entity_id
_entity_poly.type
_entity_poly.pdbx_seq_one_letter_code
_entity_poly.pdbx_strand_id
1 'polypeptide(L)'
;MNRLIDAAGKVRFGIFGNPIDEVNQRDFVLTDPFGRRVGRLRRHFAFNQFEFLGAVCEDLVFGCAIADVQYAGSVFVYAYEPSTKCMHERRFRRPLALGIRCDQRPESGSAVFRAGGAFVEMSAGGGPGQRRLRVELAPEFVIDAVFSEAGPAIQPMRICTPAGAAGWVYARKTAGHRVAGSLRVAGRTFDLAAIGARGHHDWSAGYMRRHTFWNWGCLAGSLADGRVVGLNVSCGVNETSFTENCFWLDGQLHKLDTVFFDYDRRDLLKPWRLTSYDGCLDLEFRPEARYAESINALVIASNFQQLIGRYSGRLEIANGERLALSDHLGYAEHHYAKW
;
A
#
# COMPACT_ATOMS: atom_id res chain seq x y z
N MET A 1 1.71 -24.29 8.22
CA MET A 1 2.01 -23.03 7.53
C MET A 1 1.19 -22.98 6.24
N ASN A 2 0.27 -22.04 6.14
CA ASN A 2 -0.62 -21.85 5.00
C ASN A 2 0.13 -21.12 3.87
N ARG A 3 0.38 -21.81 2.76
CA ARG A 3 1.19 -21.33 1.63
C ARG A 3 0.33 -20.87 0.46
N LEU A 4 0.81 -19.87 -0.29
CA LEU A 4 0.10 -19.37 -1.48
C LEU A 4 0.17 -20.36 -2.66
N ILE A 5 1.35 -20.94 -2.89
CA ILE A 5 1.56 -21.95 -3.92
C ILE A 5 1.40 -23.32 -3.26
N ASP A 6 0.53 -24.15 -3.83
CA ASP A 6 0.26 -25.49 -3.31
C ASP A 6 1.38 -26.49 -3.63
N ALA A 7 1.26 -27.71 -3.11
CA ALA A 7 2.25 -28.77 -3.29
C ALA A 7 2.42 -29.21 -4.77
N ALA A 8 1.46 -28.90 -5.64
CA ALA A 8 1.53 -29.16 -7.07
C ALA A 8 2.18 -27.99 -7.85
N GLY A 9 2.60 -26.91 -7.17
CA GLY A 9 3.19 -25.74 -7.80
C GLY A 9 2.15 -24.78 -8.40
N LYS A 10 0.86 -24.96 -8.08
CA LYS A 10 -0.23 -24.11 -8.57
C LYS A 10 -0.50 -22.97 -7.59
N VAL A 11 -0.72 -21.78 -8.15
CA VAL A 11 -1.09 -20.59 -7.40
C VAL A 11 -2.54 -20.72 -6.95
N ARG A 12 -2.81 -20.45 -5.68
CA ARG A 12 -4.17 -20.28 -5.19
C ARG A 12 -4.63 -18.87 -5.51
N PHE A 13 -5.77 -18.76 -6.21
CA PHE A 13 -6.41 -17.49 -6.55
C PHE A 13 -7.68 -17.28 -5.73
N GLY A 14 -8.07 -16.03 -5.56
CA GLY A 14 -9.27 -15.64 -4.83
C GLY A 14 -8.98 -14.67 -3.69
N ILE A 15 -10.04 -14.40 -2.92
CA ILE A 15 -9.98 -13.64 -1.68
C ILE A 15 -9.90 -14.63 -0.51
N PHE A 16 -8.98 -14.41 0.42
CA PHE A 16 -8.70 -15.35 1.51
C PHE A 16 -9.21 -14.81 2.85
N GLY A 17 -10.13 -15.54 3.49
CA GLY A 17 -10.53 -15.26 4.87
C GLY A 17 -9.43 -15.61 5.89
N ASN A 18 -8.61 -16.60 5.57
CA ASN A 18 -7.52 -17.08 6.44
C ASN A 18 -6.16 -16.48 6.02
N PRO A 19 -5.23 -16.27 6.98
CA PRO A 19 -3.89 -15.76 6.71
C PRO A 19 -3.09 -16.63 5.72
N ILE A 20 -2.37 -16.00 4.77
CA ILE A 20 -1.33 -16.67 3.98
C ILE A 20 0.00 -16.43 4.69
N ASP A 21 0.53 -17.46 5.34
CA ASP A 21 1.74 -17.36 6.15
C ASP A 21 3.00 -17.14 5.29
N GLU A 22 3.00 -17.67 4.06
CA GLU A 22 4.14 -17.59 3.15
C GLU A 22 3.70 -17.46 1.68
N VAL A 23 4.21 -16.44 1.01
CA VAL A 23 4.19 -16.28 -0.44
C VAL A 23 5.41 -17.01 -1.01
N ASN A 24 5.31 -18.34 -1.07
CA ASN A 24 6.36 -19.27 -1.50
C ASN A 24 6.57 -19.24 -3.03
N GLN A 25 6.88 -18.07 -3.59
CA GLN A 25 6.99 -17.81 -5.03
C GLN A 25 7.96 -18.73 -5.78
N ARG A 26 8.96 -19.28 -5.08
CA ARG A 26 9.99 -20.15 -5.68
C ARG A 26 9.44 -21.51 -6.10
N ASP A 27 8.32 -21.92 -5.51
CA ASP A 27 7.62 -23.17 -5.80
C ASP A 27 6.74 -23.04 -7.06
N PHE A 28 6.49 -21.80 -7.52
CA PHE A 28 5.72 -21.55 -8.73
C PHE A 28 6.55 -21.81 -10.00
N VAL A 29 5.96 -22.55 -10.94
CA VAL A 29 6.51 -22.77 -12.27
C VAL A 29 6.06 -21.65 -13.21
N LEU A 30 6.83 -20.56 -13.24
CA LEU A 30 6.57 -19.46 -14.17
C LEU A 30 6.75 -19.90 -15.63
N THR A 31 5.75 -19.61 -16.46
CA THR A 31 5.77 -19.85 -17.91
C THR A 31 5.72 -18.54 -18.68
N ASP A 32 6.04 -18.57 -19.97
CA ASP A 32 5.69 -17.50 -20.90
C ASP A 32 4.23 -17.69 -21.40
N PRO A 33 3.66 -16.73 -22.14
CA PRO A 33 2.29 -16.84 -22.65
C PRO A 33 2.02 -18.06 -23.57
N PHE A 34 3.07 -18.75 -24.02
CA PHE A 34 2.97 -19.95 -24.85
C PHE A 34 3.19 -21.24 -24.03
N GLY A 35 3.22 -21.14 -22.71
CA GLY A 35 3.37 -22.27 -21.79
C GLY A 35 4.81 -22.77 -21.63
N ARG A 36 5.82 -22.09 -22.21
CA ARG A 36 7.22 -22.50 -22.07
C ARG A 36 7.76 -22.05 -20.72
N ARG A 37 8.48 -22.92 -20.02
CA ARG A 37 9.07 -22.58 -18.71
C ARG A 37 10.08 -21.45 -18.82
N VAL A 38 9.98 -20.48 -17.90
CA VAL A 38 10.92 -19.37 -17.79
C VAL A 38 12.15 -19.82 -17.00
N GLY A 39 13.34 -19.51 -17.51
CA GLY A 39 14.61 -19.81 -16.84
C GLY A 39 14.75 -19.13 -15.48
N ARG A 40 15.57 -19.70 -14.59
CA ARG A 40 15.73 -19.26 -13.18
C ARG A 40 16.07 -17.77 -13.04
N LEU A 41 16.96 -17.26 -13.88
CA LEU A 41 17.40 -15.87 -13.84
C LEU A 41 16.26 -14.91 -14.22
N ARG A 42 15.59 -15.17 -15.35
CA ARG A 42 14.45 -14.36 -15.80
C ARG A 42 13.29 -14.42 -14.81
N ARG A 43 13.07 -15.56 -14.16
CA ARG A 43 12.09 -15.70 -13.07
C ARG A 43 12.48 -14.85 -11.87
N HIS A 44 13.73 -14.91 -11.43
CA HIS A 44 14.21 -14.09 -10.31
C HIS A 44 13.91 -12.62 -10.53
N PHE A 45 14.30 -12.08 -11.69
CA PHE A 45 14.10 -10.68 -12.05
C PHE A 45 12.66 -10.28 -12.41
N ALA A 46 11.74 -11.23 -12.53
CA ALA A 46 10.33 -10.95 -12.81
C ALA A 46 9.46 -10.83 -11.55
N PHE A 47 10.02 -11.13 -10.38
CA PHE A 47 9.30 -11.10 -9.12
C PHE A 47 9.49 -9.76 -8.42
N ASN A 48 8.39 -9.07 -8.15
CA ASN A 48 8.38 -7.77 -7.50
C ASN A 48 7.70 -7.85 -6.14
N GLN A 49 8.17 -7.06 -5.18
CA GLN A 49 7.57 -6.91 -3.86
C GLN A 49 7.57 -5.45 -3.41
N PHE A 50 6.48 -5.05 -2.76
CA PHE A 50 6.22 -3.73 -2.25
C PHE A 50 5.66 -3.85 -0.83
N GLU A 51 6.15 -3.03 0.08
CA GLU A 51 5.54 -2.82 1.39
C GLU A 51 5.45 -1.33 1.66
N PHE A 52 4.27 -0.88 2.07
CA PHE A 52 3.98 0.50 2.42
C PHE A 52 3.31 0.56 3.80
N LEU A 53 3.83 1.44 4.65
CA LEU A 53 3.21 1.84 5.91
C LEU A 53 3.08 3.36 5.93
N GLY A 54 1.90 3.86 6.24
CA GLY A 54 1.67 5.30 6.39
C GLY A 54 0.52 5.59 7.32
N ALA A 55 0.48 6.84 7.77
CA ALA A 55 -0.59 7.32 8.63
C ALA A 55 -1.00 8.75 8.27
N VAL A 56 -2.26 9.05 8.59
CA VAL A 56 -2.91 10.32 8.33
C VAL A 56 -3.59 10.83 9.60
N CYS A 57 -3.54 12.14 9.80
CA CYS A 57 -4.35 12.94 10.70
C CYS A 57 -4.24 14.41 10.26
N GLU A 58 -5.08 15.27 10.83
CA GLU A 58 -5.11 16.70 10.49
C GLU A 58 -3.77 17.41 10.68
N ASP A 59 -2.97 16.98 11.65
CA ASP A 59 -1.67 17.58 11.95
C ASP A 59 -0.53 17.01 11.11
N LEU A 60 -0.65 15.77 10.63
CA LEU A 60 0.47 15.04 10.05
C LEU A 60 0.01 13.92 9.12
N VAL A 61 0.64 13.88 7.94
CA VAL A 61 0.57 12.76 7.01
C VAL A 61 1.98 12.23 6.78
N PHE A 62 2.22 10.94 6.97
CA PHE A 62 3.52 10.35 6.65
C PHE A 62 3.36 9.01 5.95
N GLY A 63 4.35 8.65 5.15
CA GLY A 63 4.36 7.40 4.41
C GLY A 63 5.79 6.91 4.23
N CYS A 64 5.95 5.60 4.24
CA CYS A 64 7.21 4.93 3.94
C CYS A 64 6.94 3.72 3.06
N ALA A 65 7.76 3.54 2.03
CA ALA A 65 7.70 2.39 1.14
C ALA A 65 9.07 1.73 1.00
N ILE A 66 9.07 0.40 0.92
CA ILE A 66 10.19 -0.41 0.42
C ILE A 66 9.69 -1.19 -0.79
N ALA A 67 10.35 -1.00 -1.93
CA ALA A 67 10.09 -1.71 -3.17
C ALA A 67 11.34 -2.47 -3.62
N ASP A 68 11.24 -3.80 -3.69
CA ASP A 68 12.24 -4.68 -4.30
C ASP A 68 11.71 -5.20 -5.63
N VAL A 69 12.27 -4.66 -6.72
CA VAL A 69 11.95 -5.07 -8.09
C VAL A 69 13.17 -5.71 -8.76
N GLN A 70 14.09 -6.24 -7.96
CA GLN A 70 15.27 -7.03 -8.33
C GLN A 70 16.33 -6.28 -9.12
N TYR A 71 15.98 -5.61 -10.21
CA TYR A 71 16.90 -4.74 -10.94
C TYR A 71 17.19 -3.44 -10.20
N ALA A 72 16.21 -2.96 -9.43
CA ALA A 72 16.30 -1.75 -8.64
C ALA A 72 15.57 -1.95 -7.31
N GLY A 73 16.09 -1.32 -6.27
CA GLY A 73 15.39 -1.09 -5.02
C GLY A 73 14.99 0.38 -4.94
N SER A 74 13.76 0.66 -4.54
CA SER A 74 13.34 2.01 -4.16
C SER A 74 12.89 2.01 -2.71
N VAL A 75 13.40 2.96 -1.93
CA VAL A 75 12.93 3.22 -0.57
C VAL A 75 12.67 4.70 -0.45
N PHE A 76 11.46 5.07 -0.04
CA PHE A 76 11.15 6.46 0.24
C PHE A 76 10.43 6.59 1.57
N VAL A 77 10.61 7.75 2.19
CA VAL A 77 9.87 8.17 3.37
C VAL A 77 9.57 9.66 3.23
N TYR A 78 8.39 10.07 3.64
CA TYR A 78 8.03 11.47 3.72
C TYR A 78 7.12 11.77 4.91
N ALA A 79 7.12 13.04 5.33
CA ALA A 79 6.22 13.62 6.29
C ALA A 79 5.72 14.95 5.73
N TYR A 80 4.41 15.10 5.66
CA TYR A 80 3.68 16.26 5.18
C TYR A 80 2.84 16.83 6.31
N GLU A 81 2.91 18.14 6.49
CA GLU A 81 2.12 18.84 7.48
C GLU A 81 1.08 19.73 6.79
N PRO A 82 -0.23 19.39 6.88
CA PRO A 82 -1.28 20.11 6.16
C PRO A 82 -1.35 21.60 6.49
N SER A 83 -1.10 21.99 7.74
CA SER A 83 -1.20 23.38 8.19
C SER A 83 -0.15 24.30 7.56
N THR A 84 1.07 23.79 7.33
CA THR A 84 2.19 24.56 6.76
C THR A 84 2.43 24.24 5.28
N LYS A 85 1.78 23.19 4.77
CA LYS A 85 2.02 22.59 3.44
C LYS A 85 3.48 22.18 3.22
N CYS A 86 4.24 21.98 4.30
CA CYS A 86 5.64 21.58 4.22
C CYS A 86 5.74 20.07 4.01
N MET A 87 6.54 19.65 3.03
CA MET A 87 6.86 18.25 2.75
C MET A 87 8.34 18.01 3.03
N HIS A 88 8.62 17.08 3.94
CA HIS A 88 9.95 16.55 4.19
C HIS A 88 10.04 15.16 3.60
N GLU A 89 10.97 14.92 2.69
CA GLU A 89 11.13 13.62 2.03
C GLU A 89 12.59 13.16 2.01
N ARG A 90 12.77 11.84 1.98
CA ARG A 90 14.04 11.17 1.69
C ARG A 90 13.77 9.99 0.77
N ARG A 91 14.67 9.76 -0.18
CA ARG A 91 14.56 8.69 -1.18
C ARG A 91 15.90 8.00 -1.40
N PHE A 92 15.86 6.70 -1.63
CA PHE A 92 17.02 5.87 -1.90
C PHE A 92 16.72 4.97 -3.10
N ARG A 93 17.56 5.07 -4.13
CA ARG A 93 17.56 4.15 -5.27
C ARG A 93 18.79 3.27 -5.18
N ARG A 94 18.58 1.96 -5.20
CA ARG A 94 19.67 0.98 -5.04
C ARG A 94 19.74 0.09 -6.28
N PRO A 95 20.88 0.02 -6.97
CA PRO A 95 21.04 -0.97 -8.03
C PRO A 95 20.91 -2.36 -7.41
N LEU A 96 20.23 -3.26 -8.12
CA LEU A 96 20.02 -4.64 -7.71
C LEU A 96 19.41 -4.81 -6.30
N ALA A 97 18.56 -3.85 -5.90
CA ALA A 97 17.98 -3.76 -4.55
C ALA A 97 19.02 -3.85 -3.42
N LEU A 98 20.28 -3.44 -3.66
CA LEU A 98 21.37 -3.59 -2.71
C LEU A 98 21.07 -2.88 -1.37
N GLY A 99 21.07 -3.68 -0.30
CA GLY A 99 20.79 -3.22 1.07
C GLY A 99 19.32 -3.39 1.47
N ILE A 100 18.45 -3.88 0.58
CA ILE A 100 17.05 -4.23 0.86
C ILE A 100 16.95 -5.75 1.10
N ARG A 101 16.15 -6.14 2.09
CA ARG A 101 15.73 -7.53 2.31
C ARG A 101 14.24 -7.53 2.61
N CYS A 102 13.45 -8.26 1.83
CA CYS A 102 12.03 -8.43 2.08
C CYS A 102 11.70 -9.90 2.31
N ASP A 103 11.10 -10.20 3.46
CA ASP A 103 10.60 -11.54 3.77
C ASP A 103 9.30 -11.81 2.99
N GLN A 104 9.05 -13.07 2.64
CA GLN A 104 7.84 -13.48 1.93
C GLN A 104 6.70 -13.89 2.86
N ARG A 105 6.60 -13.24 4.01
CA ARG A 105 5.63 -13.55 5.07
C ARG A 105 4.76 -12.30 5.33
N PRO A 106 3.67 -12.10 4.60
CA PRO A 106 2.85 -10.88 4.70
C PRO A 106 2.22 -10.68 6.09
N GLU A 107 2.14 -11.74 6.89
CA GLU A 107 1.49 -11.72 8.21
C GLU A 107 2.47 -11.53 9.37
N SER A 108 3.72 -11.95 9.21
CA SER A 108 4.68 -12.04 10.32
C SER A 108 6.12 -11.65 9.94
N GLY A 109 6.35 -11.24 8.70
CA GLY A 109 7.68 -10.97 8.15
C GLY A 109 8.18 -9.57 8.45
N SER A 110 9.31 -9.27 7.80
CA SER A 110 9.91 -7.94 7.82
C SER A 110 10.43 -7.54 6.44
N ALA A 111 10.42 -6.24 6.17
CA ALA A 111 11.17 -5.59 5.10
C ALA A 111 12.17 -4.62 5.71
N VAL A 112 13.44 -4.72 5.34
CA VAL A 112 14.53 -3.96 5.92
C VAL A 112 15.37 -3.32 4.82
N PHE A 113 15.77 -2.07 5.04
CA PHE A 113 16.74 -1.36 4.22
C PHE A 113 17.88 -0.80 5.09
N ARG A 114 19.12 -0.97 4.63
CA ARG A 114 20.34 -0.39 5.23
C ARG A 114 21.28 0.13 4.15
N ALA A 115 21.64 1.42 4.21
CA ALA A 115 22.72 1.98 3.39
C ALA A 115 23.26 3.28 3.97
N GLY A 116 24.59 3.40 4.10
CA GLY A 116 25.24 4.69 4.41
C GLY A 116 24.70 5.39 5.66
N GLY A 117 24.41 4.65 6.72
CA GLY A 117 23.82 5.17 7.96
C GLY A 117 22.30 5.28 7.97
N ALA A 118 21.63 5.16 6.81
CA ALA A 118 20.18 5.06 6.73
C ALA A 118 19.70 3.66 7.13
N PHE A 119 18.66 3.60 7.97
CA PHE A 119 17.96 2.37 8.32
C PHE A 119 16.45 2.56 8.21
N VAL A 120 15.77 1.60 7.57
CA VAL A 120 14.31 1.50 7.54
C VAL A 120 13.94 0.04 7.81
N GLU A 121 12.95 -0.19 8.65
CA GLU A 121 12.41 -1.51 8.95
C GLU A 121 10.88 -1.42 9.06
N MET A 122 10.20 -2.28 8.33
CA MET A 122 8.79 -2.58 8.47
C MET A 122 8.70 -4.02 8.97
N SER A 123 8.02 -4.25 10.09
CA SER A 123 7.98 -5.59 10.69
C SER A 123 6.69 -5.88 11.42
N ALA A 124 6.36 -7.15 11.53
CA ALA A 124 5.40 -7.65 12.52
C ALA A 124 6.02 -7.62 13.93
N GLY A 125 6.10 -6.43 14.55
CA GLY A 125 6.71 -6.24 15.87
C GLY A 125 5.86 -5.39 16.80
N GLY A 126 5.88 -5.71 18.10
CA GLY A 126 5.20 -4.95 19.17
C GLY A 126 4.16 -5.75 19.98
N GLY A 127 3.68 -6.87 19.44
CA GLY A 127 2.69 -7.76 20.06
C GLY A 127 1.83 -8.46 18.99
N PRO A 128 0.95 -9.40 19.36
CA PRO A 128 0.00 -10.00 18.42
C PRO A 128 -0.84 -8.92 17.72
N GLY A 129 -0.93 -8.97 16.39
CA GLY A 129 -1.70 -7.99 15.61
C GLY A 129 -1.09 -6.59 15.56
N GLN A 130 0.23 -6.46 15.67
CA GLN A 130 0.92 -5.18 15.52
C GLN A 130 1.90 -5.19 14.35
N ARG A 131 2.04 -4.02 13.73
CA ARG A 131 3.08 -3.71 12.75
C ARG A 131 3.90 -2.54 13.26
N ARG A 132 5.20 -2.52 12.98
CA ARG A 132 6.09 -1.44 13.38
C ARG A 132 6.83 -0.90 12.16
N LEU A 133 6.88 0.43 12.06
CA LEU A 133 7.73 1.16 11.16
C LEU A 133 8.84 1.83 11.98
N ARG A 134 10.09 1.49 11.69
CA ARG A 134 11.27 2.19 12.19
C ARG A 134 11.99 2.85 11.04
N VAL A 135 12.30 4.13 11.18
CA VAL A 135 13.08 4.92 10.24
C VAL A 135 14.13 5.67 11.04
N GLU A 136 15.39 5.48 10.69
CA GLU A 136 16.52 6.18 11.30
C GLU A 136 17.35 6.83 10.18
N LEU A 137 17.00 8.08 9.87
CA LEU A 137 17.74 8.95 8.96
C LEU A 137 18.27 10.15 9.76
N ALA A 138 19.14 9.84 10.72
CA ALA A 138 19.65 10.81 11.68
C ALA A 138 20.46 11.94 11.01
N PRO A 139 20.45 13.16 11.58
CA PRO A 139 19.71 13.55 12.79
C PRO A 139 18.25 13.98 12.54
N GLU A 140 17.84 14.17 11.29
CA GLU A 140 16.68 14.99 10.95
C GLU A 140 15.36 14.25 10.80
N PHE A 141 15.36 12.95 10.49
CA PHE A 141 14.13 12.20 10.19
C PHE A 141 14.14 10.84 10.89
N VAL A 142 13.36 10.73 11.96
CA VAL A 142 13.23 9.49 12.74
C VAL A 142 11.75 9.14 12.89
N ILE A 143 11.37 7.89 12.63
CA ILE A 143 10.04 7.37 12.90
C ILE A 143 10.19 6.11 13.76
N ASP A 144 9.41 6.03 14.82
CA ASP A 144 9.17 4.79 15.54
C ASP A 144 7.67 4.68 15.80
N ALA A 145 6.97 4.02 14.87
CA ALA A 145 5.51 3.97 14.84
C ALA A 145 5.02 2.52 14.95
N VAL A 146 4.04 2.29 15.81
CA VAL A 146 3.36 1.00 15.98
C VAL A 146 1.91 1.13 15.53
N PHE A 147 1.52 0.32 14.55
CA PHE A 147 0.19 0.23 13.98
C PHE A 147 -0.53 -0.95 14.61
N SER A 148 -1.60 -0.67 15.35
CA SER A 148 -2.42 -1.70 16.00
C SER A 148 -3.53 -2.18 15.08
N GLU A 149 -3.56 -3.48 14.82
CA GLU A 149 -4.64 -4.18 14.12
C GLU A 149 -5.56 -4.93 15.09
N ALA A 150 -5.32 -4.82 16.40
CA ALA A 150 -6.00 -5.60 17.44
C ALA A 150 -7.05 -4.79 18.24
N GLY A 151 -7.14 -3.46 18.07
CA GLY A 151 -8.05 -2.61 18.84
C GLY A 151 -8.66 -1.46 18.04
N PRO A 152 -9.73 -1.68 17.24
CA PRO A 152 -10.47 -2.94 17.02
C PRO A 152 -9.71 -3.95 16.15
N ALA A 153 -10.14 -5.22 16.16
CA ALA A 153 -9.61 -6.25 15.27
C ALA A 153 -9.93 -5.90 13.81
N ILE A 154 -8.92 -5.70 12.98
CA ILE A 154 -9.10 -5.35 11.57
C ILE A 154 -9.05 -6.61 10.73
N GLN A 155 -10.10 -6.88 9.96
CA GLN A 155 -10.17 -7.98 9.00
C GLN A 155 -9.34 -7.64 7.75
N PRO A 156 -8.18 -8.27 7.50
CA PRO A 156 -7.34 -7.89 6.36
C PRO A 156 -7.95 -8.30 5.03
N MET A 157 -7.80 -7.43 4.03
CA MET A 157 -8.05 -7.81 2.65
C MET A 157 -6.87 -8.65 2.16
N ARG A 158 -7.12 -9.90 1.83
CA ARG A 158 -6.10 -10.82 1.27
C ARG A 158 -6.60 -11.32 -0.06
N ILE A 159 -5.83 -11.11 -1.10
CA ILE A 159 -6.27 -11.41 -2.45
C ILE A 159 -5.10 -11.89 -3.28
N CYS A 160 -5.35 -12.88 -4.14
CA CYS A 160 -4.45 -13.28 -5.20
C CYS A 160 -5.21 -13.37 -6.52
N THR A 161 -4.72 -12.69 -7.55
CA THR A 161 -5.32 -12.72 -8.89
C THR A 161 -4.27 -13.03 -9.96
N PRO A 162 -4.69 -13.56 -11.13
CA PRO A 162 -3.81 -13.61 -12.30
C PRO A 162 -3.37 -12.20 -12.71
N ALA A 163 -2.12 -12.07 -13.18
CA ALA A 163 -1.55 -10.84 -13.70
C ALA A 163 -1.02 -11.08 -15.11
N GLY A 164 -1.88 -10.85 -16.10
CA GLY A 164 -1.63 -11.26 -17.48
C GLY A 164 -1.71 -12.78 -17.66
N ALA A 165 -1.14 -13.30 -18.75
CA ALA A 165 -1.32 -14.70 -19.14
C ALA A 165 -0.59 -15.72 -18.24
N ALA A 166 0.49 -15.32 -17.58
CA ALA A 166 1.36 -16.24 -16.83
C ALA A 166 1.77 -15.74 -15.43
N GLY A 167 1.43 -14.49 -15.09
CA GLY A 167 1.77 -13.87 -13.83
C GLY A 167 0.65 -13.97 -12.80
N TRP A 168 0.95 -13.51 -11.59
CA TRP A 168 -0.02 -13.38 -10.51
C TRP A 168 0.45 -12.30 -9.53
N VAL A 169 -0.48 -11.71 -8.79
CA VAL A 169 -0.19 -10.77 -7.71
C VAL A 169 -0.98 -11.16 -6.48
N TYR A 170 -0.30 -11.18 -5.35
CA TYR A 170 -0.90 -11.26 -4.03
C TYR A 170 -0.81 -9.90 -3.34
N ALA A 171 -1.87 -9.49 -2.67
CA ALA A 171 -1.88 -8.32 -1.80
C ALA A 171 -2.51 -8.65 -0.44
N ARG A 172 -1.99 -8.01 0.61
CA ARG A 172 -2.52 -8.00 1.97
C ARG A 172 -2.60 -6.55 2.42
N LYS A 173 -3.82 -6.05 2.64
CA LYS A 173 -4.07 -4.65 2.96
C LYS A 173 -4.99 -4.45 4.15
N THR A 174 -4.76 -3.39 4.89
CA THR A 174 -5.57 -2.94 6.03
C THR A 174 -5.51 -1.43 6.15
N ALA A 175 -6.58 -0.80 6.62
CA ALA A 175 -6.63 0.63 6.94
C ALA A 175 -7.49 0.87 8.19
N GLY A 176 -7.25 2.00 8.88
CA GLY A 176 -7.95 2.37 10.11
C GLY A 176 -7.18 2.07 11.41
N HIS A 177 -5.90 1.68 11.32
CA HIS A 177 -5.07 1.33 12.48
C HIS A 177 -4.97 2.50 13.45
N ARG A 178 -5.03 2.24 14.76
CA ARG A 178 -4.49 3.20 15.73
C ARG A 178 -2.97 3.19 15.62
N VAL A 179 -2.36 4.36 15.57
CA VAL A 179 -0.91 4.50 15.50
C VAL A 179 -0.39 5.12 16.79
N ALA A 180 0.63 4.49 17.38
CA ALA A 180 1.32 4.98 18.57
C ALA A 180 2.82 5.12 18.28
N GLY A 181 3.52 5.82 19.17
CA GLY A 181 4.95 6.09 19.03
C GLY A 181 5.21 7.53 18.57
N SER A 182 6.31 7.76 17.87
CA SER A 182 6.74 9.13 17.56
C SER A 182 7.30 9.29 16.14
N LEU A 183 7.13 10.50 15.61
CA LEU A 183 7.79 10.95 14.40
C LEU A 183 8.56 12.25 14.72
N ARG A 184 9.85 12.27 14.43
CA ARG A 184 10.69 13.47 14.54
C ARG A 184 11.16 13.90 13.15
N VAL A 185 10.81 15.12 12.76
CA VAL A 185 11.21 15.72 11.49
C VAL A 185 11.45 17.22 11.65
N ALA A 186 12.54 17.73 11.06
CA ALA A 186 12.86 19.17 11.05
C ALA A 186 12.81 19.85 12.43
N GLY A 187 13.33 19.18 13.46
CA GLY A 187 13.36 19.69 14.84
C GLY A 187 12.05 19.57 15.62
N ARG A 188 10.97 19.07 14.99
CA ARG A 188 9.68 18.84 15.63
C ARG A 188 9.49 17.36 15.94
N THR A 189 8.82 17.07 17.05
CA THR A 189 8.45 15.70 17.43
C THR A 189 6.94 15.63 17.61
N PHE A 190 6.33 14.65 16.96
CA PHE A 190 4.91 14.35 17.02
C PHE A 190 4.70 13.06 17.81
N ASP A 191 3.82 13.09 18.80
CA ASP A 191 3.27 11.88 19.41
C ASP A 191 2.09 11.41 18.57
N LEU A 192 2.24 10.25 17.95
CA LEU A 192 1.28 9.75 16.97
C LEU A 192 -0.07 9.37 17.61
N ALA A 193 -0.06 8.94 18.87
CA ALA A 193 -1.29 8.63 19.58
C ALA A 193 -2.02 9.91 20.00
N ALA A 194 -1.28 10.93 20.46
CA ALA A 194 -1.84 12.19 20.93
C ALA A 194 -2.53 12.99 19.79
N ILE A 195 -1.96 12.97 18.59
CA ILE A 195 -2.56 13.61 17.39
C ILE A 195 -3.63 12.75 16.71
N GLY A 196 -3.93 11.57 17.27
CA GLY A 196 -4.97 10.68 16.74
C GLY A 196 -4.64 10.07 15.37
N ALA A 197 -3.36 9.83 15.06
CA ALA A 197 -2.94 9.29 13.77
C ALA A 197 -3.58 7.93 13.46
N ARG A 198 -4.08 7.81 12.23
CA ARG A 198 -4.68 6.58 11.72
C ARG A 198 -3.88 6.01 10.57
N GLY A 199 -3.57 4.72 10.65
CA GLY A 199 -2.63 4.08 9.77
C GLY A 199 -3.26 3.15 8.75
N HIS A 200 -2.46 2.78 7.77
CA HIS A 200 -2.74 1.75 6.78
C HIS A 200 -1.46 0.97 6.45
N HIS A 201 -1.65 -0.26 5.99
CA HIS A 201 -0.59 -1.17 5.59
C HIS A 201 -0.96 -1.80 4.26
N ASP A 202 -0.02 -1.76 3.32
CA ASP A 202 -0.10 -2.43 2.03
C ASP A 202 1.14 -3.30 1.85
N TRP A 203 0.93 -4.60 1.77
CA TRP A 203 1.94 -5.57 1.37
C TRP A 203 1.50 -6.21 0.07
N SER A 204 2.34 -6.16 -0.96
CA SER A 204 2.01 -6.71 -2.27
C SER A 204 3.24 -7.38 -2.90
N ALA A 205 3.05 -8.55 -3.51
CA ALA A 205 4.12 -9.23 -4.23
C ALA A 205 3.60 -10.11 -5.36
N GLY A 206 4.42 -10.33 -6.38
CA GLY A 206 4.06 -11.24 -7.46
C GLY A 206 4.88 -11.11 -8.73
N TYR A 207 4.50 -11.93 -9.71
CA TYR A 207 4.98 -11.84 -11.08
C TYR A 207 4.03 -10.92 -11.86
N MET A 208 4.34 -9.62 -11.82
CA MET A 208 3.48 -8.59 -12.39
C MET A 208 3.59 -8.51 -13.92
N ARG A 209 2.61 -7.87 -14.56
CA ARG A 209 2.68 -7.53 -15.98
C ARG A 209 3.91 -6.66 -16.22
N ARG A 210 4.64 -6.92 -17.31
CA ARG A 210 5.87 -6.18 -17.66
C ARG A 210 5.68 -4.66 -17.72
N HIS A 211 4.50 -4.26 -18.20
CA HIS A 211 3.99 -2.90 -18.17
C HIS A 211 2.79 -2.93 -17.24
N THR A 212 2.91 -2.28 -16.09
CA THR A 212 1.83 -2.15 -15.12
C THR A 212 1.46 -0.68 -15.04
N PHE A 213 0.17 -0.40 -14.99
CA PHE A 213 -0.36 0.89 -14.65
C PHE A 213 -1.36 0.68 -13.54
N TRP A 214 -1.41 1.57 -12.55
CA TRP A 214 -2.50 1.57 -11.58
C TRP A 214 -2.89 2.95 -11.10
N ASN A 215 -4.14 3.01 -10.67
CA ASN A 215 -4.65 4.00 -9.74
C ASN A 215 -4.91 3.31 -8.40
N TRP A 216 -4.60 4.00 -7.32
CA TRP A 216 -4.89 3.54 -5.96
C TRP A 216 -5.44 4.70 -5.13
N GLY A 217 -6.32 4.39 -4.19
CA GLY A 217 -6.90 5.34 -3.25
C GLY A 217 -6.99 4.70 -1.87
N CYS A 218 -6.59 5.45 -0.85
CA CYS A 218 -6.60 4.99 0.53
C CYS A 218 -6.87 6.13 1.48
N LEU A 219 -7.59 5.87 2.56
CA LEU A 219 -7.77 6.82 3.66
C LEU A 219 -7.91 6.05 4.97
N ALA A 220 -7.71 6.75 6.09
CA ALA A 220 -8.03 6.26 7.42
C ALA A 220 -8.47 7.43 8.30
N GLY A 221 -9.53 7.27 9.08
CA GLY A 221 -10.09 8.37 9.87
C GLY A 221 -11.22 7.93 10.79
N SER A 222 -11.94 8.91 11.32
CA SER A 222 -13.12 8.70 12.15
C SER A 222 -14.30 9.44 11.55
N LEU A 223 -15.45 8.77 11.44
CA LEU A 223 -16.72 9.37 11.08
C LEU A 223 -17.21 10.32 12.18
N ALA A 224 -18.20 11.15 11.85
CA ALA A 224 -18.80 12.10 12.79
C ALA A 224 -19.44 11.45 14.03
N ASP A 225 -19.87 10.19 13.91
CA ASP A 225 -20.42 9.39 15.02
C ASP A 225 -19.35 8.64 15.84
N GLY A 226 -18.07 8.84 15.51
CA GLY A 226 -16.93 8.25 16.22
C GLY A 226 -16.48 6.89 15.71
N ARG A 227 -17.19 6.27 14.77
CA ARG A 227 -16.76 5.00 14.14
C ARG A 227 -15.50 5.21 13.30
N VAL A 228 -14.63 4.22 13.28
CA VAL A 228 -13.39 4.27 12.50
C VAL A 228 -13.66 3.83 11.07
N VAL A 229 -13.20 4.63 10.11
CA VAL A 229 -13.28 4.29 8.68
C VAL A 229 -11.90 4.14 8.07
N GLY A 230 -11.72 3.15 7.20
CA GLY A 230 -10.56 3.01 6.34
C GLY A 230 -11.00 2.67 4.91
N LEU A 231 -10.22 3.02 3.90
CA LEU A 231 -10.52 2.71 2.50
C LEU A 231 -9.31 2.11 1.81
N ASN A 232 -9.53 1.14 0.94
CA ASN A 232 -8.56 0.70 -0.07
C ASN A 232 -9.28 0.44 -1.38
N VAL A 233 -8.99 1.24 -2.40
CA VAL A 233 -9.53 1.07 -3.76
C VAL A 233 -8.41 1.17 -4.78
N SER A 234 -8.52 0.41 -5.86
CA SER A 234 -7.45 0.20 -6.82
C SER A 234 -8.01 -0.24 -8.17
N CYS A 235 -7.29 0.08 -9.23
CA CYS A 235 -7.51 -0.39 -10.59
C CYS A 235 -6.12 -0.55 -11.25
N GLY A 236 -5.90 -1.64 -11.98
CA GLY A 236 -4.70 -1.88 -12.80
C GLY A 236 -3.82 -3.07 -12.41
N VAL A 237 -3.90 -3.54 -11.15
CA VAL A 237 -3.07 -4.66 -10.65
C VAL A 237 -3.92 -5.91 -10.38
N ASN A 238 -4.68 -5.90 -9.27
CA ASN A 238 -5.59 -6.96 -8.86
C ASN A 238 -6.99 -6.71 -9.43
N GLU A 239 -7.20 -7.03 -10.72
CA GLU A 239 -8.48 -6.78 -11.39
C GLU A 239 -8.88 -7.83 -12.45
N THR A 240 -8.08 -8.87 -12.67
CA THR A 240 -8.35 -9.85 -13.74
C THR A 240 -9.53 -10.78 -13.42
N SER A 241 -9.87 -10.95 -12.13
CA SER A 241 -10.92 -11.89 -11.70
C SER A 241 -11.61 -11.47 -10.41
N PHE A 242 -10.87 -10.83 -9.51
CA PHE A 242 -11.36 -10.24 -8.27
C PHE A 242 -10.71 -8.86 -8.12
N THR A 243 -11.27 -7.99 -7.28
CA THR A 243 -10.70 -6.67 -6.98
C THR A 243 -10.27 -6.57 -5.53
N GLU A 244 -9.23 -5.78 -5.25
CA GLU A 244 -8.80 -5.47 -3.89
C GLU A 244 -9.65 -4.39 -3.20
N ASN A 245 -10.67 -3.89 -3.89
CA ASN A 245 -11.51 -2.78 -3.44
C ASN A 245 -12.35 -3.15 -2.23
N CYS A 246 -12.17 -2.40 -1.15
CA CYS A 246 -12.94 -2.53 0.09
C CYS A 246 -12.79 -1.27 0.94
N PHE A 247 -13.65 -1.14 1.92
CA PHE A 247 -13.47 -0.22 3.03
C PHE A 247 -13.62 -0.98 4.34
N TRP A 248 -13.14 -0.39 5.42
CA TRP A 248 -13.28 -0.90 6.77
C TRP A 248 -14.15 0.05 7.58
N LEU A 249 -15.10 -0.50 8.32
CA LEU A 249 -15.87 0.20 9.33
C LEU A 249 -15.66 -0.51 10.66
N ASP A 250 -15.06 0.16 11.64
CA ASP A 250 -14.65 -0.41 12.93
C ASP A 250 -13.87 -1.73 12.81
N GLY A 251 -13.05 -1.84 11.76
CA GLY A 251 -12.22 -3.01 11.46
C GLY A 251 -12.93 -4.12 10.66
N GLN A 252 -14.24 -4.05 10.47
CA GLN A 252 -14.97 -4.98 9.61
C GLN A 252 -14.75 -4.62 8.13
N LEU A 253 -14.38 -5.59 7.30
CA LEU A 253 -14.19 -5.39 5.87
C LEU A 253 -15.55 -5.40 5.14
N HIS A 254 -15.81 -4.33 4.39
CA HIS A 254 -16.93 -4.21 3.45
C HIS A 254 -16.37 -4.24 2.03
N LYS A 255 -16.72 -5.28 1.27
CA LYS A 255 -16.25 -5.45 -0.11
C LYS A 255 -16.94 -4.44 -1.02
N LEU A 256 -16.19 -3.86 -1.94
CA LEU A 256 -16.68 -3.02 -3.04
C LEU A 256 -16.43 -3.70 -4.37
N ASP A 257 -17.25 -3.43 -5.38
CA ASP A 257 -16.96 -3.83 -6.76
C ASP A 257 -15.76 -3.05 -7.35
N THR A 258 -15.52 -3.19 -8.65
CA THR A 258 -14.66 -2.35 -9.48
C THR A 258 -14.94 -0.86 -9.25
N VAL A 259 -13.88 -0.07 -9.14
CA VAL A 259 -13.94 1.37 -8.89
C VAL A 259 -13.33 2.10 -10.08
N PHE A 260 -14.09 3.02 -10.66
CA PHE A 260 -13.62 3.92 -11.70
C PHE A 260 -12.99 5.16 -11.09
N PHE A 261 -11.81 5.55 -11.60
CA PHE A 261 -11.10 6.77 -11.22
C PHE A 261 -11.19 7.76 -12.38
N ASP A 262 -12.01 8.80 -12.23
CA ASP A 262 -12.17 9.88 -13.20
C ASP A 262 -11.33 11.09 -12.76
N TYR A 263 -10.33 11.47 -13.55
CA TYR A 263 -9.43 12.57 -13.25
C TYR A 263 -8.71 13.09 -14.52
N ASP A 264 -8.22 14.33 -14.46
CA ASP A 264 -7.43 14.91 -15.55
C ASP A 264 -5.98 14.38 -15.48
N ARG A 265 -5.65 13.42 -16.34
CA ARG A 265 -4.29 12.86 -16.43
C ARG A 265 -3.21 13.90 -16.75
N ARG A 266 -3.57 15.08 -17.27
CA ARG A 266 -2.62 16.17 -17.56
C ARG A 266 -2.40 17.06 -16.35
N ASP A 267 -3.32 17.06 -15.40
CA ASP A 267 -3.26 17.85 -14.18
C ASP A 267 -3.83 17.05 -13.02
N LEU A 268 -2.96 16.24 -12.40
CA LEU A 268 -3.34 15.36 -11.31
C LEU A 268 -3.78 16.11 -10.04
N LEU A 269 -3.57 17.44 -9.96
CA LEU A 269 -3.98 18.25 -8.80
C LEU A 269 -5.42 18.74 -8.89
N LYS A 270 -6.11 18.53 -10.02
CA LYS A 270 -7.56 18.72 -10.08
C LYS A 270 -8.29 17.65 -9.26
N PRO A 271 -9.55 17.87 -8.85
CA PRO A 271 -10.33 16.86 -8.14
C PRO A 271 -10.51 15.57 -8.95
N TRP A 272 -10.50 14.44 -8.27
CA TRP A 272 -10.76 13.12 -8.84
C TRP A 272 -12.12 12.64 -8.37
N ARG A 273 -12.90 12.01 -9.25
CA ARG A 273 -14.13 11.31 -8.86
C ARG A 273 -13.90 9.81 -8.86
N LEU A 274 -14.26 9.16 -7.77
CA LEU A 274 -14.18 7.73 -7.60
C LEU A 274 -15.60 7.18 -7.44
N THR A 275 -15.98 6.22 -8.27
CA THR A 275 -17.31 5.57 -8.21
C THR A 275 -17.20 4.07 -8.38
N SER A 276 -17.86 3.28 -7.54
CA SER A 276 -17.93 1.83 -7.70
C SER A 276 -19.08 1.40 -8.61
N TYR A 277 -18.93 0.26 -9.29
CA TYR A 277 -19.95 -0.30 -10.18
C TYR A 277 -21.25 -0.67 -9.43
N ASP A 278 -21.13 -1.16 -8.20
CA ASP A 278 -22.27 -1.49 -7.31
C ASP A 278 -22.95 -0.26 -6.70
N GLY A 279 -22.44 0.96 -6.94
CA GLY A 279 -22.98 2.20 -6.38
C GLY A 279 -22.70 2.42 -4.88
N CYS A 280 -21.97 1.50 -4.23
CA CYS A 280 -21.64 1.57 -2.80
C CYS A 280 -20.55 2.61 -2.47
N LEU A 281 -19.90 3.22 -3.47
CA LEU A 281 -18.90 4.26 -3.31
C LEU A 281 -19.14 5.37 -4.35
N ASP A 282 -19.21 6.61 -3.87
CA ASP A 282 -19.25 7.84 -4.70
C ASP A 282 -18.50 8.94 -3.92
N LEU A 283 -17.22 9.14 -4.27
CA LEU A 283 -16.30 10.03 -3.57
C LEU A 283 -15.64 11.02 -4.52
N GLU A 284 -15.38 12.21 -4.03
CA GLU A 284 -14.47 13.18 -4.61
C GLU A 284 -13.19 13.21 -3.77
N PHE A 285 -12.04 13.13 -4.44
CA PHE A 285 -10.72 13.37 -3.85
C PHE A 285 -10.19 14.72 -4.30
N ARG A 286 -9.82 15.59 -3.37
CA ARG A 286 -9.20 16.90 -3.62
C ARG A 286 -7.72 16.86 -3.25
N PRO A 287 -6.80 16.83 -4.22
CA PRO A 287 -5.37 16.85 -3.96
C PRO A 287 -4.92 18.17 -3.29
N GLU A 288 -4.02 18.07 -2.33
CA GLU A 288 -3.41 19.22 -1.62
C GLU A 288 -1.89 19.24 -1.78
N ALA A 289 -1.26 18.06 -1.83
CA ALA A 289 0.17 17.87 -1.96
C ALA A 289 0.47 16.69 -2.87
N ARG A 290 1.72 16.61 -3.36
CA ARG A 290 2.19 15.55 -4.23
C ARG A 290 3.62 15.15 -3.89
N TYR A 291 3.80 13.87 -3.62
CA TYR A 291 5.08 13.19 -3.73
C TYR A 291 5.21 12.60 -5.14
N ALA A 292 6.34 12.86 -5.82
CA ALA A 292 6.56 12.37 -7.17
C ALA A 292 7.97 11.81 -7.36
N GLU A 293 8.03 10.66 -8.01
CA GLU A 293 9.25 9.99 -8.37
C GLU A 293 9.18 9.46 -9.80
N SER A 294 10.16 9.82 -10.63
CA SER A 294 10.25 9.32 -12.00
C SER A 294 11.65 8.80 -12.33
N ILE A 295 11.70 7.71 -13.08
CA ILE A 295 12.90 7.12 -13.67
C ILE A 295 12.52 6.47 -15.01
N ASN A 296 13.34 6.66 -16.03
CA ASN A 296 13.23 5.95 -17.30
C ASN A 296 14.64 5.55 -17.76
N ALA A 297 15.03 4.33 -17.43
CA ALA A 297 16.31 3.71 -17.76
C ALA A 297 16.16 2.73 -18.94
N LEU A 298 15.24 3.02 -19.88
CA LEU A 298 14.89 2.21 -21.07
C LEU A 298 14.26 0.86 -20.74
N VAL A 299 15.02 -0.04 -20.12
CA VAL A 299 14.53 -1.35 -19.68
C VAL A 299 13.66 -1.21 -18.44
N ILE A 300 13.99 -0.31 -17.52
CA ILE A 300 13.17 -0.07 -16.32
C ILE A 300 12.61 1.34 -16.38
N ALA A 301 11.32 1.50 -16.10
CA ALA A 301 10.75 2.82 -15.93
C ALA A 301 9.72 2.82 -14.80
N SER A 302 9.60 3.96 -14.13
CA SER A 302 8.60 4.21 -13.09
C SER A 302 8.24 5.69 -13.18
N ASN A 303 6.95 5.98 -13.19
CA ASN A 303 6.38 7.33 -13.04
C ASN A 303 5.36 7.25 -11.92
N PHE A 304 5.84 7.41 -10.69
CA PHE A 304 5.08 7.32 -9.47
C PHE A 304 4.66 8.72 -9.01
N GLN A 305 3.36 8.93 -8.83
CA GLN A 305 2.81 10.13 -8.23
C GLN A 305 1.82 9.72 -7.16
N GLN A 306 2.15 10.03 -5.90
CA GLN A 306 1.27 9.84 -4.76
C GLN A 306 0.83 11.22 -4.28
N LEU A 307 -0.46 11.47 -4.38
CA LEU A 307 -1.12 12.68 -3.96
C LEU A 307 -1.59 12.51 -2.52
N ILE A 308 -1.46 13.58 -1.74
CA ILE A 308 -2.09 13.70 -0.43
C ILE A 308 -3.24 14.69 -0.59
N GLY A 309 -4.40 14.36 -0.06
CA GLY A 309 -5.58 15.18 -0.22
C GLY A 309 -6.74 14.69 0.62
N ARG A 310 -7.94 15.19 0.32
CA ARG A 310 -9.14 14.94 1.11
C ARG A 310 -10.24 14.29 0.32
N TYR A 311 -10.89 13.31 0.94
CA TYR A 311 -12.05 12.59 0.43
C TYR A 311 -13.35 13.13 1.04
N SER A 312 -14.32 13.41 0.18
CA SER A 312 -15.68 13.79 0.56
C SER A 312 -16.69 13.04 -0.31
N GLY A 313 -17.81 12.61 0.27
CA GLY A 313 -18.85 11.87 -0.46
C GLY A 313 -19.52 10.80 0.42
N ARG A 314 -19.85 9.65 -0.17
CA ARG A 314 -20.53 8.57 0.56
C ARG A 314 -19.96 7.18 0.30
N LEU A 315 -20.05 6.36 1.32
CA LEU A 315 -19.96 4.90 1.25
C LEU A 315 -21.31 4.30 1.64
N GLU A 316 -21.62 3.10 1.17
CA GLU A 316 -22.83 2.34 1.54
C GLU A 316 -22.42 0.93 1.98
N ILE A 317 -22.97 0.46 3.10
CA ILE A 317 -22.80 -0.93 3.57
C ILE A 317 -24.00 -1.79 3.13
N ALA A 318 -23.86 -3.11 3.19
CA ALA A 318 -24.83 -4.07 2.63
C ALA A 318 -26.27 -3.97 3.17
N ASN A 319 -26.49 -3.35 4.34
CA ASN A 319 -27.84 -3.13 4.89
C ASN A 319 -28.50 -1.83 4.37
N GLY A 320 -27.84 -1.10 3.47
CA GLY A 320 -28.30 0.18 2.90
C GLY A 320 -27.95 1.41 3.73
N GLU A 321 -27.26 1.26 4.87
CA GLU A 321 -26.76 2.40 5.64
C GLU A 321 -25.69 3.15 4.84
N ARG A 322 -25.85 4.47 4.77
CA ARG A 322 -24.94 5.39 4.09
C ARG A 322 -24.04 6.09 5.10
N LEU A 323 -22.75 6.00 4.88
CA LEU A 323 -21.70 6.64 5.65
C LEU A 323 -21.25 7.89 4.90
N ALA A 324 -21.43 9.06 5.51
CA ALA A 324 -20.95 10.31 4.95
C ALA A 324 -19.48 10.52 5.28
N LEU A 325 -18.66 10.78 4.25
CA LEU A 325 -17.28 11.24 4.39
C LEU A 325 -17.26 12.75 4.13
N SER A 326 -16.65 13.49 5.06
CA SER A 326 -16.41 14.92 4.93
C SER A 326 -14.94 15.19 5.20
N ASP A 327 -14.22 15.64 4.18
CA ASP A 327 -12.85 16.14 4.24
C ASP A 327 -11.84 15.19 4.90
N HIS A 328 -12.00 13.87 4.71
CA HIS A 328 -11.11 12.87 5.29
C HIS A 328 -9.77 12.83 4.55
N LEU A 329 -8.67 13.02 5.28
CA LEU A 329 -7.33 12.90 4.70
C LEU A 329 -7.03 11.48 4.20
N GLY A 330 -6.36 11.42 3.06
CA GLY A 330 -5.94 10.18 2.43
C GLY A 330 -4.99 10.42 1.27
N TYR A 331 -4.78 9.34 0.51
CA TYR A 331 -3.89 9.28 -0.63
C TYR A 331 -4.66 8.93 -1.89
N ALA A 332 -4.19 9.43 -3.03
CA ALA A 332 -4.49 8.88 -4.33
C ALA A 332 -3.19 8.70 -5.11
N GLU A 333 -3.10 7.65 -5.92
CA GLU A 333 -1.92 7.36 -6.73
C GLU A 333 -2.25 7.30 -8.20
N HIS A 334 -1.29 7.78 -8.99
CA HIS A 334 -1.13 7.47 -10.40
C HIS A 334 0.26 6.88 -10.58
N HIS A 335 0.35 5.61 -10.98
CA HIS A 335 1.64 4.98 -11.20
C HIS A 335 1.67 4.19 -12.50
N TYR A 336 2.66 4.50 -13.34
CA TYR A 336 3.11 3.61 -14.40
C TYR A 336 4.45 2.98 -14.04
N ALA A 337 4.56 1.67 -14.21
CA ALA A 337 5.78 0.92 -14.01
C ALA A 337 6.08 -0.01 -15.19
N LYS A 338 7.36 -0.12 -15.49
CA LYS A 338 7.96 -0.99 -16.49
C LYS A 338 9.10 -1.74 -15.78
N TRP A 339 8.86 -3.01 -15.43
CA TRP A 339 9.77 -3.85 -14.61
C TRP A 339 10.97 -4.44 -15.32
#